data_AF-A0A2N4X3S0-F1
#
_entry.id   AF-A0A2N4X3S0-F1
#
_cell.length_a   1.000
_cell.length_b   1.000
_cell.length_c   1.000
_cell.angle_alpha   90.00
_cell.angle_beta   90.00
_cell.angle_gamma   90.00
#
_symmetry.space_group_name_H-M   'P 1'
#
loop_
_entity.id
_entity.type
_entity.pdbx_description
1 polymer ?
#
loop_
_entity_poly.entity_id
_entity_poly.type
_entity_poly.pdbx_seq_one_letter_code
_entity_poly.pdbx_strand_id
1 'polypeptide(L)'
;MASPSPRVTVIGLGYVGLPLAVALAKQFDTTGLDIDTRRIDELKSGHDRTGEIERERLEASSLALTAEPSSCPPSDFYIVTVPTPIDSANRPDLTLVEKASRTVAAMLPAAVAEGRVPVVVYESTVYPGVTEDLCAPILEEVSGLVCGKDFFLGYSPERINPGDREHTIDKITKVVSGQTPEVLDRVANLYNAITSGGVFRAKSIKAAEAAKVIENAQRDINIAFMNEIAQIFGAINLSVWDVLEAARTKWNFLPFSPGLVGGHCIGVDPYYLSHRAEELGLDPQVILAGRGVNDGMAAWVAGKLHEMRGKQAGSVLVLGLTFKEDVPDLRNSKVADLISALKALGHTVTVHDPHADPEEAAHEYELTLQGGEPAGAHDLVLLAVPHREYLALGEGTLRALVAPGGTLADLKGALGGAADWTL
;
A
#
# COMPACT_ATOMS: atom_id res chain seq x y z
N MET A 1 39.95 7.72 17.39
CA MET A 1 39.21 6.44 17.49
C MET A 1 38.00 6.58 16.59
N ALA A 2 37.71 5.59 15.74
CA ALA A 2 36.47 5.62 14.97
C ALA A 2 35.28 5.63 15.95
N SER A 3 34.28 6.47 15.71
CA SER A 3 33.03 6.43 16.45
C SER A 3 32.46 5.01 16.39
N PRO A 4 31.88 4.46 17.48
CA PRO A 4 31.20 3.17 17.39
C PRO A 4 30.10 3.21 16.32
N SER A 5 29.86 2.07 15.65
CA SER A 5 28.80 1.95 14.65
C SER A 5 27.44 2.28 15.30
N PRO A 6 26.58 3.08 14.66
CA PRO A 6 25.26 3.42 15.21
C PRO A 6 24.44 2.18 15.57
N ARG A 7 23.71 2.25 16.68
CA ARG A 7 22.68 1.26 17.05
C ARG A 7 21.31 1.70 16.56
N VAL A 8 20.56 0.77 16.01
CA VAL A 8 19.25 1.04 15.42
C VAL A 8 18.19 0.12 16.01
N THR A 9 17.07 0.69 16.43
CA THR A 9 15.85 -0.08 16.75
C THR A 9 14.78 0.23 15.72
N VAL A 10 14.22 -0.79 15.07
CA VAL A 10 13.08 -0.66 14.15
C VAL A 10 11.82 -1.17 14.85
N ILE A 11 10.76 -0.35 14.87
CA ILE A 11 9.50 -0.59 15.57
C ILE A 11 8.41 -0.88 14.54
N GLY A 12 7.80 -2.06 14.65
CA GLY A 12 6.92 -2.66 13.65
C GLY A 12 7.72 -3.48 12.64
N LEU A 13 7.38 -4.75 12.47
CA LEU A 13 8.06 -5.68 11.56
C LEU A 13 7.09 -6.21 10.50
N GLY A 14 6.23 -5.33 9.99
CA GLY A 14 5.38 -5.60 8.83
C GLY A 14 6.15 -5.54 7.51
N TYR A 15 5.42 -5.35 6.41
CA TYR A 15 5.97 -5.34 5.04
C TYR A 15 6.97 -4.20 4.80
N VAL A 16 6.91 -3.11 5.59
CA VAL A 16 7.89 -2.01 5.54
C VAL A 16 9.07 -2.27 6.48
N GLY A 17 8.76 -2.49 7.76
CA GLY A 17 9.76 -2.51 8.82
C GLY A 17 10.71 -3.70 8.75
N LEU A 18 10.25 -4.89 8.37
CA LEU A 18 11.11 -6.07 8.31
C LEU A 18 12.18 -5.95 7.21
N PRO A 19 11.86 -5.63 5.93
CA PRO A 19 12.88 -5.45 4.91
C PRO A 19 13.90 -4.36 5.26
N LEU A 20 13.45 -3.27 5.88
CA LEU A 20 14.30 -2.20 6.37
C LEU A 20 15.25 -2.69 7.48
N ALA A 21 14.72 -3.37 8.50
CA ALA A 21 15.50 -3.89 9.61
C ALA A 21 16.57 -4.90 9.15
N VAL A 22 16.21 -5.79 8.22
CA VAL A 22 17.16 -6.75 7.62
C VAL A 22 18.23 -6.04 6.78
N ALA A 23 17.89 -4.94 6.09
CA ALA A 23 18.86 -4.15 5.34
C ALA A 23 19.83 -3.40 6.26
N LEU A 24 19.32 -2.79 7.34
CA LEU A 24 20.12 -2.09 8.35
C LEU A 24 21.04 -3.04 9.12
N ALA A 25 20.58 -4.25 9.44
CA ALA A 25 21.36 -5.26 10.16
C ALA A 25 22.67 -5.65 9.43
N LYS A 26 22.73 -5.47 8.10
CA LYS A 26 23.97 -5.70 7.32
C LYS A 26 25.07 -4.68 7.62
N GLN A 27 24.71 -3.49 8.10
CA GLN A 27 25.61 -2.34 8.28
C GLN A 27 25.74 -1.92 9.76
N PHE A 28 24.69 -2.16 10.55
CA PHE A 28 24.52 -1.60 11.89
C PHE A 28 24.03 -2.67 12.87
N ASP A 29 24.34 -2.46 14.15
CA ASP A 29 23.76 -3.23 15.27
C ASP A 29 22.27 -2.90 15.37
N THR A 30 21.42 -3.82 14.88
CA THR A 30 20.00 -3.56 14.62
C THR A 30 19.11 -4.51 15.42
N THR A 31 18.13 -3.96 16.12
CA THR A 31 17.08 -4.70 16.81
C THR A 31 15.73 -4.40 16.17
N GLY A 32 15.00 -5.44 15.77
CA GLY A 32 13.61 -5.38 15.36
C GLY A 32 12.68 -5.63 16.55
N LEU A 33 11.75 -4.70 16.76
CA LEU A 33 10.73 -4.75 17.80
C LEU A 33 9.35 -4.82 17.17
N ASP A 34 8.58 -5.85 17.52
CA ASP A 34 7.15 -5.93 17.19
C ASP A 34 6.35 -6.41 18.39
N ILE A 35 5.22 -5.76 18.68
CA ILE A 35 4.39 -6.11 19.84
C ILE A 35 3.69 -7.47 19.65
N ASP A 36 3.53 -7.96 18.42
CA ASP A 36 2.97 -9.27 18.16
C ASP A 36 4.02 -10.36 18.40
N THR A 37 3.92 -11.01 19.55
CA THR A 37 4.75 -12.18 19.90
C THR A 37 4.71 -13.28 18.83
N ARG A 38 3.57 -13.50 18.15
CA ARG A 38 3.46 -14.52 17.09
C ARG A 38 4.32 -14.12 15.90
N ARG A 39 4.29 -12.84 15.52
CA ARG A 39 5.15 -12.29 14.46
C ARG A 39 6.63 -12.50 14.79
N ILE A 40 7.04 -12.24 16.03
CA ILE A 40 8.43 -12.47 16.46
C ILE A 40 8.82 -13.95 16.41
N ASP A 41 7.95 -14.86 16.86
CA ASP A 41 8.22 -16.30 16.84
C ASP A 41 8.34 -16.85 15.42
N GLU A 42 7.46 -16.41 14.50
CA GLU A 42 7.54 -16.74 13.07
C GLU A 42 8.88 -16.31 12.47
N LEU A 43 9.28 -15.06 12.69
CA LEU A 43 10.52 -14.53 12.13
C LEU A 43 11.75 -15.25 12.70
N LYS A 44 11.74 -15.59 13.99
CA LYS A 44 12.81 -16.41 14.62
C LYS A 44 12.87 -17.82 14.03
N SER A 45 11.75 -18.36 13.54
CA SER A 45 11.69 -19.66 12.85
C SER A 45 12.07 -19.61 11.36
N GLY A 46 12.50 -18.45 10.87
CA GLY A 46 12.84 -18.24 9.46
C GLY A 46 11.62 -18.10 8.55
N HIS A 47 10.44 -17.77 9.09
CA HIS A 47 9.21 -17.60 8.33
C HIS A 47 8.74 -16.14 8.34
N ASP A 48 8.63 -15.54 7.16
CA ASP A 48 8.00 -14.24 6.95
C ASP A 48 6.65 -14.39 6.26
N ARG A 49 5.54 -14.23 7.01
CA ARG A 49 4.18 -14.28 6.45
C ARG A 49 3.88 -13.19 5.41
N THR A 50 4.64 -12.08 5.39
CA THR A 50 4.43 -11.02 4.38
C THR A 50 5.09 -11.37 3.04
N GLY A 51 5.97 -12.37 3.00
CA GLY A 51 6.67 -12.79 1.79
C GLY A 51 7.70 -11.78 1.27
N GLU A 52 8.09 -10.79 2.07
CA GLU A 52 9.01 -9.73 1.64
C GLU A 52 10.48 -10.15 1.82
N ILE A 53 10.75 -11.06 2.76
CA ILE A 53 12.09 -11.61 3.01
C ILE A 53 12.06 -13.14 2.90
N GLU A 54 12.88 -13.67 2.00
CA GLU A 54 13.12 -15.11 1.85
C GLU A 54 13.77 -15.70 3.11
N ARG A 55 13.44 -16.97 3.43
CA ARG A 55 13.91 -17.69 4.61
C ARG A 55 15.42 -17.60 4.78
N GLU A 56 16.18 -17.89 3.72
CA GLU A 56 17.63 -17.93 3.74
C GLU A 56 18.23 -16.56 4.09
N ARG A 57 17.61 -15.48 3.62
CA ARG A 57 18.03 -14.11 3.92
C ARG A 57 17.71 -13.71 5.36
N LEU A 58 16.58 -14.18 5.90
CA LEU A 58 16.20 -13.94 7.28
C LEU A 58 17.11 -14.70 8.25
N GLU A 59 17.35 -16.00 8.00
CA GLU A 59 18.22 -16.86 8.81
C GLU A 59 19.68 -16.39 8.80
N ALA A 60 20.16 -15.82 7.68
CA ALA A 60 21.50 -15.24 7.57
C ALA A 60 21.63 -13.82 8.18
N SER A 61 20.53 -13.20 8.60
CA SER A 61 20.54 -11.84 9.14
C SER A 61 21.10 -11.80 10.56
N SER A 62 21.85 -10.74 10.88
CA SER A 62 22.29 -10.39 12.24
C SER A 62 21.21 -9.67 13.05
N LEU A 63 20.00 -9.49 12.49
CA LEU A 63 18.90 -8.77 13.13
C LEU A 63 18.48 -9.45 14.44
N ALA A 64 18.58 -8.73 15.56
CA ALA A 64 17.98 -9.17 16.82
C ALA A 64 16.46 -8.96 16.79
N LEU A 65 15.68 -9.91 17.32
CA LEU A 65 14.22 -9.88 17.29
C LEU A 65 13.64 -9.98 18.71
N THR A 66 12.79 -9.03 19.08
CA THR A 66 12.13 -9.00 20.40
C THR A 66 10.71 -8.47 20.31
N ALA A 67 9.84 -8.94 21.22
CA ALA A 67 8.53 -8.35 21.47
C ALA A 67 8.50 -7.44 22.70
N GLU A 68 9.61 -7.39 23.44
CA GLU A 68 9.73 -6.70 24.72
C GLU A 68 10.59 -5.44 24.54
N PRO A 69 10.01 -4.23 24.60
CA PRO A 69 10.76 -2.98 24.46
C PRO A 69 11.90 -2.83 25.47
N SER A 70 11.74 -3.35 26.69
CA SER A 70 12.79 -3.28 27.72
C SER A 70 14.02 -4.15 27.40
N SER A 71 13.92 -5.05 26.42
CA SER A 71 15.04 -5.86 25.94
C SER A 71 15.82 -5.18 24.80
N CYS A 72 15.33 -4.08 24.24
CA CYS A 72 16.04 -3.35 23.19
C CYS A 72 17.23 -2.58 23.76
N PRO A 73 18.41 -2.63 23.12
CA PRO A 73 19.56 -1.87 23.57
C PRO A 73 19.32 -0.36 23.36
N PRO A 74 19.89 0.50 24.22
CA PRO A 74 19.85 1.94 23.99
C PRO A 74 20.46 2.30 22.64
N SER A 75 19.64 2.92 21.79
CA SER A 75 19.92 3.10 20.36
C SER A 75 20.14 4.56 19.98
N ASP A 76 20.86 4.79 18.88
CA ASP A 76 21.06 6.10 18.25
C ASP A 76 19.88 6.48 17.36
N PHE A 77 19.22 5.48 16.78
CA PHE A 77 18.04 5.65 15.93
C PHE A 77 16.90 4.74 16.39
N TYR A 78 15.70 5.29 16.43
CA TYR A 78 14.44 4.54 16.65
C TYR A 78 13.54 4.80 15.44
N ILE A 79 13.32 3.79 14.61
CA ILE A 79 12.60 3.93 13.34
C ILE A 79 11.21 3.31 13.47
N VAL A 80 10.16 4.13 13.39
CA VAL A 80 8.76 3.73 13.55
C VAL A 80 8.13 3.44 12.18
N THR A 81 7.64 2.21 11.99
CA THR A 81 7.09 1.70 10.71
C THR A 81 5.72 1.02 10.90
N VAL A 82 4.97 1.44 11.92
CA VAL A 82 3.63 0.90 12.21
C VAL A 82 2.59 1.40 11.20
N PRO A 83 1.54 0.62 10.91
CA PRO A 83 0.53 1.04 9.95
C PRO A 83 -0.30 2.21 10.49
N THR A 84 -0.79 3.01 9.57
CA THR A 84 -1.74 4.10 9.78
C THR A 84 -2.95 3.77 8.91
N PRO A 85 -4.00 3.13 9.46
CA PRO A 85 -5.21 2.86 8.70
C PRO A 85 -6.12 4.10 8.65
N ILE A 86 -7.23 3.99 7.93
CA ILE A 86 -8.36 4.91 8.04
C ILE A 86 -9.53 4.20 8.74
N ASP A 87 -10.36 4.97 9.44
CA ASP A 87 -11.58 4.46 10.05
C ASP A 87 -12.72 4.31 9.02
N SER A 88 -13.87 3.79 9.46
CA SER A 88 -15.05 3.62 8.61
C SER A 88 -15.66 4.93 8.07
N ALA A 89 -15.23 6.07 8.61
CA ALA A 89 -15.59 7.40 8.13
C ALA A 89 -14.51 8.00 7.21
N ASN A 90 -13.56 7.19 6.75
CA ASN A 90 -12.40 7.57 5.95
C ASN A 90 -11.52 8.63 6.61
N ARG A 91 -11.41 8.62 7.94
CA ARG A 91 -10.50 9.52 8.68
C ARG A 91 -9.24 8.75 9.06
N PRO A 92 -8.06 9.38 9.00
CA PRO A 92 -6.82 8.80 9.50
C PRO A 92 -6.95 8.30 10.96
N ASP A 93 -6.57 7.05 11.20
CA ASP A 93 -6.42 6.50 12.54
C ASP A 93 -4.94 6.48 12.94
N LEU A 94 -4.57 7.40 13.83
CA LEU A 94 -3.20 7.56 14.31
C LEU A 94 -2.91 6.78 15.59
N THR A 95 -3.86 5.96 16.09
CA THR A 95 -3.72 5.24 17.37
C THR A 95 -2.45 4.39 17.44
N LEU A 96 -2.09 3.74 16.33
CA LEU A 96 -0.91 2.87 16.29
C LEU A 96 0.40 3.65 16.31
N VAL A 97 0.48 4.77 15.59
CA VAL A 97 1.68 5.63 15.63
C VAL A 97 1.83 6.29 16.99
N GLU A 98 0.73 6.74 17.62
CA GLU A 98 0.76 7.26 19.00
C GLU A 98 1.28 6.23 20.00
N LYS A 99 0.78 4.99 19.93
CA LYS A 99 1.25 3.89 20.79
C LYS A 99 2.72 3.58 20.55
N ALA A 100 3.17 3.56 19.30
CA ALA A 100 4.58 3.36 18.97
C ALA A 100 5.45 4.51 19.51
N SER A 101 5.00 5.77 19.39
CA SER A 101 5.67 6.93 19.98
C SER A 101 5.79 6.79 21.50
N ARG A 102 4.74 6.35 22.20
CA ARG A 102 4.80 6.10 23.65
C ARG A 102 5.81 5.00 24.02
N THR A 103 5.85 3.91 23.25
CA THR A 103 6.84 2.84 23.44
C THR A 103 8.26 3.37 23.26
N VAL A 104 8.53 4.09 22.17
CA VAL A 104 9.85 4.68 21.91
C VAL A 104 10.22 5.70 23.00
N ALA A 105 9.28 6.54 23.43
CA ALA A 105 9.50 7.54 24.47
C ALA A 105 10.03 6.91 25.77
N ALA A 106 9.48 5.77 26.18
CA ALA A 106 9.93 5.04 27.37
C ALA A 106 11.37 4.49 27.25
N MET A 107 11.88 4.31 26.03
CA MET A 107 13.23 3.81 25.76
C MET A 107 14.27 4.93 25.69
N LEU A 108 13.86 6.16 25.37
CA LEU A 108 14.78 7.31 25.17
C LEU A 108 15.63 7.64 26.42
N PRO A 109 15.12 7.64 27.66
CA PRO A 109 15.92 7.99 28.84
C PRO A 109 17.16 7.11 29.01
N ALA A 110 17.07 5.82 28.70
CA ALA A 110 18.21 4.91 28.77
C ALA A 110 19.29 5.27 27.74
N ALA A 111 18.90 5.68 26.52
CA ALA A 111 19.84 6.14 25.51
C ALA A 111 20.55 7.43 25.91
N VAL A 112 19.80 8.41 26.43
CA VAL A 112 20.38 9.67 26.92
C VAL A 112 21.28 9.45 28.13
N ALA A 113 20.91 8.55 29.06
CA ALA A 113 21.73 8.20 30.22
C ALA A 113 23.07 7.55 29.83
N GLU A 114 23.10 6.79 28.73
CA GLU A 114 24.34 6.26 28.14
C GLU A 114 25.11 7.30 27.28
N GLY A 115 24.67 8.55 27.24
CA GLY A 115 25.35 9.64 26.53
C GLY A 115 25.04 9.72 25.03
N ARG A 116 23.98 9.06 24.55
CA ARG A 116 23.51 9.20 23.16
C ARG A 116 22.59 10.39 23.01
N VAL A 117 22.48 10.85 21.77
CA VAL A 117 21.52 11.86 21.33
C VAL A 117 20.60 11.19 20.31
N PRO A 118 19.57 10.45 20.74
CA PRO A 118 18.77 9.61 19.86
C PRO A 118 17.97 10.41 18.84
N VAL A 119 17.76 9.83 17.65
CA VAL A 119 16.87 10.36 16.61
C VAL A 119 15.70 9.39 16.43
N VAL A 120 14.48 9.88 16.61
CA VAL A 120 13.26 9.12 16.30
C VAL A 120 12.86 9.43 14.87
N VAL A 121 12.86 8.42 14.00
CA VAL A 121 12.53 8.54 12.58
C VAL A 121 11.18 7.86 12.33
N TYR A 122 10.24 8.56 11.71
CA TYR A 122 8.97 7.96 11.29
C TYR A 122 9.02 7.62 9.79
N GLU A 123 8.55 6.43 9.43
CA GLU A 123 8.31 6.01 8.03
C GLU A 123 6.84 5.74 7.73
N SER A 124 6.01 5.63 8.77
CA SER A 124 4.56 5.54 8.67
C SER A 124 3.99 6.70 7.84
N THR A 125 3.09 6.41 6.91
CA THR A 125 2.47 7.44 6.06
C THR A 125 1.47 8.25 6.89
N VAL A 126 1.63 9.58 6.89
CA VAL A 126 0.85 10.50 7.72
C VAL A 126 0.59 11.80 6.98
N TYR A 127 -0.39 12.60 7.42
CA TYR A 127 -0.54 13.97 6.91
C TYR A 127 0.58 14.89 7.42
N PRO A 128 0.86 16.00 6.70
CA PRO A 128 1.89 16.95 7.10
C PRO A 128 1.64 17.54 8.49
N GLY A 129 2.58 17.29 9.39
CA GLY A 129 2.59 17.78 10.76
C GLY A 129 2.47 16.70 11.82
N VAL A 130 2.13 15.44 11.50
CA VAL A 130 1.99 14.40 12.54
C VAL A 130 3.29 14.18 13.32
N THR A 131 4.44 14.11 12.66
CA THR A 131 5.72 13.86 13.35
C THR A 131 6.05 14.94 14.37
N GLU A 132 5.86 16.22 14.02
CA GLU A 132 6.25 17.35 14.88
C GLU A 132 5.13 17.79 15.83
N ASP A 133 3.88 17.82 15.36
CA ASP A 133 2.74 18.39 16.07
C ASP A 133 2.00 17.35 16.95
N LEU A 134 2.17 16.04 16.70
CA LEU A 134 1.56 14.95 17.49
C LEU A 134 2.60 14.05 18.16
N CYS A 135 3.54 13.51 17.40
CA CYS A 135 4.48 12.52 17.92
C CYS A 135 5.51 13.15 18.87
N ALA A 136 6.01 14.35 18.58
CA ALA A 136 6.98 15.04 19.43
C ALA A 136 6.43 15.32 20.85
N PRO A 137 5.23 15.90 21.02
CA PRO A 137 4.63 16.07 22.34
C PRO A 137 4.48 14.77 23.13
N ILE A 138 4.10 13.67 22.47
CA ILE A 138 3.99 12.34 23.12
C ILE A 138 5.37 11.85 23.60
N LEU A 139 6.40 12.02 22.77
CA LEU A 139 7.77 11.65 23.13
C LEU A 139 8.26 12.46 24.33
N GLU A 140 8.02 13.77 24.37
CA GLU A 140 8.38 14.63 25.50
C GLU A 140 7.61 14.27 26.78
N GLU A 141 6.29 14.13 26.69
CA GLU A 141 5.40 13.81 27.81
C GLU A 141 5.84 12.53 28.54
N VAL A 142 6.06 11.45 27.78
CA VAL A 142 6.33 10.13 28.37
C VAL A 142 7.79 9.95 28.78
N SER A 143 8.74 10.53 28.03
CA SER A 143 10.17 10.40 28.35
C SER A 143 10.64 11.37 29.42
N GLY A 144 9.96 12.51 29.60
CA GLY A 144 10.43 13.62 30.42
C GLY A 144 11.65 14.36 29.83
N LEU A 145 11.99 14.08 28.57
CA LEU A 145 13.08 14.70 27.83
C LEU A 145 12.57 15.82 26.92
N VAL A 146 13.47 16.70 26.48
CA VAL A 146 13.13 17.84 25.60
C VAL A 146 13.54 17.54 24.16
N CYS A 147 12.58 17.62 23.24
CA CYS A 147 12.82 17.48 21.80
C CYS A 147 13.65 18.65 21.28
N GLY A 148 14.60 18.38 20.38
CA GLY A 148 15.54 19.38 19.85
C GLY A 148 16.72 19.66 20.78
N LYS A 149 16.80 18.97 21.93
CA LYS A 149 17.92 19.06 22.87
C LYS A 149 18.42 17.68 23.30
N ASP A 150 17.54 16.89 23.90
CA ASP A 150 17.89 15.58 24.46
C ASP A 150 17.69 14.46 23.42
N PHE A 151 16.71 14.62 22.53
CA PHE A 151 16.48 13.78 21.36
C PHE A 151 16.00 14.63 20.18
N PHE A 152 16.02 14.06 18.97
CA PHE A 152 15.62 14.76 17.74
C PHE A 152 14.69 13.91 16.87
N LEU A 153 14.07 14.54 15.88
CA LEU A 153 13.15 13.89 14.95
C LEU A 153 13.75 13.79 13.54
N GLY A 154 13.35 12.74 12.83
CA GLY A 154 13.51 12.60 11.40
C GLY A 154 12.28 11.95 10.77
N TYR A 155 12.23 11.97 9.44
CA TYR A 155 11.17 11.29 8.68
C TYR A 155 11.73 10.78 7.35
N SER A 156 11.38 9.55 6.99
CA SER A 156 11.72 8.93 5.71
C SER A 156 10.51 8.15 5.19
N PRO A 157 9.71 8.70 4.25
CA PRO A 157 8.53 7.99 3.80
C PRO A 157 8.92 6.70 3.09
N GLU A 158 8.14 5.66 3.30
CA GLU A 158 8.29 4.42 2.55
C GLU A 158 7.76 4.57 1.11
N ARG A 159 8.48 4.02 0.13
CA ARG A 159 8.20 4.14 -1.31
C ARG A 159 8.37 2.83 -2.09
N ILE A 160 8.48 1.69 -1.42
CA ILE A 160 8.41 0.35 -2.02
C ILE A 160 6.98 0.04 -2.45
N ASN A 161 6.89 -0.74 -3.53
CA ASN A 161 5.66 -1.37 -3.95
C ASN A 161 5.72 -2.85 -3.56
N PRO A 162 4.68 -3.40 -2.90
CA PRO A 162 4.61 -4.83 -2.64
C PRO A 162 4.80 -5.65 -3.94
N GLY A 163 5.65 -6.67 -3.87
CA GLY A 163 5.97 -7.55 -5.00
C GLY A 163 6.92 -6.97 -6.06
N ASP A 164 7.39 -5.73 -5.92
CA ASP A 164 8.34 -5.11 -6.85
C ASP A 164 9.80 -5.49 -6.51
N ARG A 165 10.34 -6.45 -7.27
CA ARG A 165 11.72 -6.94 -7.12
C ARG A 165 12.76 -6.04 -7.79
N GLU A 166 12.33 -5.09 -8.62
CA GLU A 166 13.23 -4.17 -9.32
C GLU A 166 13.52 -2.93 -8.47
N HIS A 167 12.48 -2.37 -7.84
CA HIS A 167 12.54 -1.17 -7.01
C HIS A 167 12.52 -1.51 -5.51
N THR A 168 13.46 -2.35 -5.08
CA THR A 168 13.60 -2.72 -3.67
C THR A 168 14.22 -1.59 -2.85
N ILE A 169 14.07 -1.66 -1.52
CA ILE A 169 14.53 -0.63 -0.57
C ILE A 169 16.02 -0.28 -0.72
N ASP A 170 16.84 -1.24 -1.15
CA ASP A 170 18.27 -1.08 -1.39
C ASP A 170 18.63 -0.47 -2.75
N LYS A 171 17.65 -0.17 -3.60
CA LYS A 171 17.86 0.37 -4.96
C LYS A 171 17.17 1.71 -5.20
N ILE A 172 16.09 2.00 -4.46
CA ILE A 172 15.33 3.24 -4.63
C ILE A 172 16.02 4.43 -3.97
N THR A 173 15.76 5.64 -4.48
CA THR A 173 16.12 6.87 -3.78
C THR A 173 15.23 7.05 -2.55
N LYS A 174 15.83 7.00 -1.35
CA LYS A 174 15.10 7.25 -0.09
C LYS A 174 14.99 8.76 0.13
N VAL A 175 13.77 9.26 0.34
CA VAL A 175 13.55 10.63 0.81
C VAL A 175 13.84 10.65 2.31
N VAL A 176 14.63 11.61 2.78
CA VAL A 176 14.97 11.77 4.19
C VAL A 176 14.83 13.22 4.62
N SER A 177 14.45 13.42 5.86
CA SER A 177 14.38 14.73 6.51
C SER A 177 14.83 14.60 7.97
N GLY A 178 15.31 15.72 8.53
CA GLY A 178 15.70 15.82 9.94
C GLY A 178 15.26 17.17 10.50
N GLN A 179 15.04 17.21 11.81
CA GLN A 179 14.59 18.42 12.52
C GLN A 179 15.59 19.59 12.41
N THR A 180 16.88 19.28 12.27
CA THR A 180 17.95 20.26 11.99
C THR A 180 18.84 19.77 10.85
N PRO A 181 19.68 20.64 10.23
CA PRO A 181 20.65 20.23 9.21
C PRO A 181 21.58 19.09 9.67
N GLU A 182 22.03 19.13 10.93
CA GLU A 182 22.90 18.11 11.51
C GLU A 182 22.17 16.77 11.71
N VAL A 183 20.90 16.81 12.10
CA VAL A 183 20.06 15.61 12.20
C VAL A 183 19.79 15.04 10.81
N LEU A 184 19.52 15.89 9.82
CA LEU A 184 19.37 15.49 8.43
C LEU A 184 20.64 14.80 7.90
N ASP A 185 21.84 15.29 8.25
CA ASP A 185 23.09 14.61 7.91
C ASP A 185 23.16 13.21 8.51
N ARG A 186 22.82 13.06 9.81
CA ARG A 186 22.80 11.77 10.50
C ARG A 186 21.83 10.78 9.86
N VAL A 187 20.60 11.22 9.60
CA VAL A 187 19.57 10.40 8.94
C VAL A 187 19.99 10.04 7.52
N ALA A 188 20.48 11.01 6.73
CA ALA A 188 20.95 10.76 5.37
C ALA A 188 22.09 9.74 5.32
N ASN A 189 23.04 9.79 6.27
CA ASN A 189 24.14 8.82 6.35
C ASN A 189 23.64 7.42 6.70
N LEU A 190 22.66 7.29 7.60
CA LEU A 190 22.04 6.01 7.95
C LEU A 190 21.40 5.35 6.72
N TYR A 191 20.55 6.08 6.00
CA TYR A 191 19.83 5.53 4.85
C TYR A 191 20.74 5.32 3.63
N ASN A 192 21.74 6.19 3.39
CA ASN A 192 22.71 5.98 2.31
C ASN A 192 23.50 4.68 2.46
N ALA A 193 23.69 4.17 3.68
CA ALA A 193 24.43 2.92 3.89
C ALA A 193 23.64 1.68 3.41
N ILE A 194 22.32 1.79 3.26
CA ILE A 194 21.45 0.65 2.90
C ILE A 194 20.89 0.73 1.48
N THR A 195 21.04 1.85 0.76
CA THR A 195 20.56 1.99 -0.62
C THR A 195 21.63 2.44 -1.62
N SER A 196 21.68 1.79 -2.78
CA SER A 196 22.47 2.23 -3.94
C SER A 196 21.81 3.37 -4.73
N GLY A 197 20.50 3.63 -4.51
CA GLY A 197 19.75 4.70 -5.16
C GLY A 197 19.99 6.09 -4.56
N GLY A 198 20.78 6.17 -3.49
CA GLY A 198 21.10 7.38 -2.76
C GLY A 198 19.92 7.94 -1.95
N VAL A 199 20.13 9.12 -1.36
CA VAL A 199 19.12 9.81 -0.55
C VAL A 199 18.78 11.18 -1.13
N PHE A 200 17.49 11.50 -1.16
CA PHE A 200 17.00 12.84 -1.42
C PHE A 200 16.72 13.55 -0.09
N ARG A 201 17.39 14.68 0.13
CA ARG A 201 17.30 15.46 1.36
C ARG A 201 16.17 16.48 1.26
N ALA A 202 15.03 16.19 1.88
CA ALA A 202 13.90 17.11 1.95
C ALA A 202 14.20 18.29 2.88
N LYS A 203 13.58 19.45 2.57
CA LYS A 203 13.84 20.71 3.29
C LYS A 203 13.29 20.75 4.71
N SER A 204 12.29 19.92 5.02
CA SER A 204 11.69 19.80 6.34
C SER A 204 10.96 18.46 6.46
N ILE A 205 10.63 18.06 7.69
CA ILE A 205 9.82 16.86 7.97
C ILE A 205 8.45 16.99 7.31
N LYS A 206 7.75 18.11 7.51
CA LYS A 206 6.45 18.39 6.88
C LYS A 206 6.48 18.28 5.35
N ALA A 207 7.58 18.68 4.70
CA ALA A 207 7.73 18.53 3.25
C ALA A 207 7.89 17.06 2.82
N ALA A 208 8.60 16.26 3.61
CA ALA A 208 8.77 14.82 3.35
C ALA A 208 7.47 14.03 3.59
N GLU A 209 6.71 14.38 4.64
CA GLU A 209 5.36 13.84 4.88
C GLU A 209 4.43 14.18 3.70
N ALA A 210 4.40 15.45 3.29
CA ALA A 210 3.55 15.92 2.18
C ALA A 210 3.89 15.24 0.85
N ALA A 211 5.19 15.01 0.57
CA ALA A 211 5.64 14.38 -0.67
C ALA A 211 5.02 12.98 -0.86
N LYS A 212 4.90 12.19 0.21
CA LYS A 212 4.29 10.86 0.11
C LYS A 212 2.80 10.93 -0.20
N VAL A 213 2.08 11.80 0.50
CA VAL A 213 0.62 11.92 0.35
C VAL A 213 0.24 12.50 -1.02
N ILE A 214 0.99 13.50 -1.51
CA ILE A 214 0.70 14.11 -2.83
C ILE A 214 0.97 13.14 -3.99
N GLU A 215 1.98 12.27 -3.89
CA GLU A 215 2.27 11.23 -4.91
C GLU A 215 1.05 10.33 -5.15
N ASN A 216 0.40 9.89 -4.07
CA ASN A 216 -0.75 9.00 -4.14
C ASN A 216 -2.06 9.75 -4.43
N ALA A 217 -2.27 10.94 -3.86
CA ALA A 217 -3.42 11.79 -4.18
C ALA A 217 -3.45 12.19 -5.66
N GLN A 218 -2.30 12.57 -6.23
CA GLN A 218 -2.21 12.87 -7.66
C GLN A 218 -2.59 11.66 -8.51
N ARG A 219 -2.09 10.47 -8.16
CA ARG A 219 -2.40 9.24 -8.91
C ARG A 219 -3.89 8.90 -8.82
N ASP A 220 -4.48 8.99 -7.63
CA ASP A 220 -5.91 8.76 -7.39
C ASP A 220 -6.79 9.70 -8.25
N ILE A 221 -6.51 11.00 -8.23
CA ILE A 221 -7.23 12.01 -9.02
C ILE A 221 -7.12 11.74 -10.53
N ASN A 222 -5.93 11.38 -11.02
CA ASN A 222 -5.77 11.11 -12.45
C ASN A 222 -6.49 9.83 -12.88
N ILE A 223 -6.53 8.79 -12.04
CA ILE A 223 -7.33 7.59 -12.31
C ILE A 223 -8.82 7.92 -12.24
N ALA A 224 -9.26 8.73 -11.27
CA ALA A 224 -10.64 9.19 -11.16
C ALA A 224 -11.09 9.94 -12.41
N PHE A 225 -10.23 10.80 -12.95
CA PHE A 225 -10.50 11.46 -14.23
C PHE A 225 -10.65 10.46 -15.36
N MET A 226 -9.76 9.45 -15.47
CA MET A 226 -9.89 8.40 -16.50
C MET A 226 -11.17 7.57 -16.33
N ASN A 227 -11.56 7.30 -15.08
CA ASN A 227 -12.79 6.61 -14.74
C ASN A 227 -14.03 7.42 -15.16
N GLU A 228 -14.07 8.72 -14.84
CA GLU A 228 -15.16 9.60 -15.28
C GLU A 228 -15.24 9.69 -16.81
N ILE A 229 -14.08 9.76 -17.49
CA ILE A 229 -14.02 9.74 -18.95
C ILE A 229 -14.53 8.40 -19.52
N ALA A 230 -14.19 7.26 -18.92
CA ALA A 230 -14.73 5.96 -19.31
C ALA A 230 -16.26 5.92 -19.18
N GLN A 231 -16.83 6.51 -18.11
CA GLN A 231 -18.28 6.60 -17.93
C GLN A 231 -18.93 7.46 -19.03
N ILE A 232 -18.35 8.62 -19.34
CA ILE A 232 -18.84 9.54 -20.39
C ILE A 232 -18.79 8.86 -21.76
N PHE A 233 -17.67 8.24 -22.10
CA PHE A 233 -17.48 7.58 -23.40
C PHE A 233 -18.36 6.34 -23.54
N GLY A 234 -18.53 5.57 -22.47
CA GLY A 234 -19.49 4.46 -22.43
C GLY A 234 -20.92 4.92 -22.69
N ALA A 235 -21.33 6.11 -22.25
CA ALA A 235 -22.67 6.65 -22.51
C ALA A 235 -22.91 7.04 -23.98
N ILE A 236 -21.85 7.27 -24.75
CA ILE A 236 -21.90 7.60 -26.19
C ILE A 236 -21.40 6.47 -27.09
N ASN A 237 -21.23 5.25 -26.54
CA ASN A 237 -20.69 4.07 -27.24
C ASN A 237 -19.31 4.32 -27.88
N LEU A 238 -18.41 4.99 -27.15
CA LEU A 238 -17.02 5.21 -27.54
C LEU A 238 -16.09 4.43 -26.60
N SER A 239 -15.14 3.69 -27.17
CA SER A 239 -14.11 2.96 -26.41
C SER A 239 -13.13 3.94 -25.79
N VAL A 240 -12.96 3.89 -24.46
CA VAL A 240 -11.94 4.69 -23.76
C VAL A 240 -10.53 4.28 -24.18
N TRP A 241 -10.31 3.01 -24.51
CA TRP A 241 -9.01 2.49 -24.95
C TRP A 241 -8.59 3.05 -26.31
N ASP A 242 -9.51 3.15 -27.26
CA ASP A 242 -9.26 3.73 -28.59
C ASP A 242 -8.89 5.22 -28.45
N VAL A 243 -9.58 5.94 -27.55
CA VAL A 243 -9.28 7.34 -27.26
C VAL A 243 -7.92 7.48 -26.58
N LEU A 244 -7.58 6.60 -25.63
CA LEU A 244 -6.28 6.61 -24.97
C LEU A 244 -5.15 6.27 -25.95
N GLU A 245 -5.34 5.31 -26.86
CA GLU A 245 -4.38 5.00 -27.93
C GLU A 245 -4.11 6.23 -28.81
N ALA A 246 -5.17 6.94 -29.24
CA ALA A 246 -5.03 8.17 -30.00
C ALA A 246 -4.37 9.30 -29.19
N ALA A 247 -4.77 9.50 -27.92
CA ALA A 247 -4.26 10.57 -27.07
C ALA A 247 -2.77 10.40 -26.72
N ARG A 248 -2.31 9.14 -26.56
CA ARG A 248 -0.91 8.78 -26.29
C ARG A 248 0.05 9.19 -27.41
N THR A 249 -0.44 9.49 -28.61
CA THR A 249 0.39 10.04 -29.71
C THR A 249 0.93 11.44 -29.40
N LYS A 250 0.32 12.17 -28.45
CA LYS A 250 0.77 13.50 -28.03
C LYS A 250 1.90 13.39 -27.02
N TRP A 251 3.06 13.97 -27.35
CA TRP A 251 4.32 13.88 -26.60
C TRP A 251 4.27 14.25 -25.10
N ASN A 252 3.31 15.06 -24.67
CA ASN A 252 3.13 15.47 -23.27
C ASN A 252 1.85 14.94 -22.62
N PHE A 253 1.18 13.96 -23.24
CA PHE A 253 0.08 13.27 -22.60
C PHE A 253 0.62 12.31 -21.54
N LEU A 254 0.13 12.44 -20.29
CA LEU A 254 0.50 11.56 -19.20
C LEU A 254 -0.46 10.35 -19.20
N PRO A 255 0.03 9.13 -19.48
CA PRO A 255 -0.85 7.98 -19.67
C PRO A 255 -1.32 7.42 -18.32
N PHE A 256 -2.56 7.74 -17.96
CA PHE A 256 -3.31 7.01 -16.93
C PHE A 256 -4.35 6.11 -17.62
N SER A 257 -4.98 5.22 -16.87
CA SER A 257 -6.00 4.31 -17.40
C SER A 257 -7.11 4.12 -16.36
N PRO A 258 -8.36 3.89 -16.80
CA PRO A 258 -9.47 3.62 -15.90
C PRO A 258 -9.27 2.25 -15.22
N GLY A 259 -9.94 2.06 -14.10
CA GLY A 259 -9.89 0.83 -13.33
C GLY A 259 -10.41 1.01 -11.91
N LEU A 260 -10.47 -0.12 -11.20
CA LEU A 260 -10.85 -0.13 -9.79
C LEU A 260 -9.63 0.22 -8.93
N VAL A 261 -9.78 1.23 -8.07
CA VAL A 261 -8.68 1.76 -7.25
C VAL A 261 -8.73 1.16 -5.85
N GLY A 262 -8.01 0.04 -5.67
CA GLY A 262 -7.88 -0.67 -4.39
C GLY A 262 -6.49 -0.58 -3.75
N GLY A 263 -6.23 -1.49 -2.81
CA GLY A 263 -4.94 -1.64 -2.11
C GLY A 263 -4.72 -0.64 -0.98
N HIS A 264 -3.48 -0.63 -0.45
CA HIS A 264 -3.12 0.07 0.80
C HIS A 264 -2.99 1.58 0.71
N CYS A 265 -2.62 2.09 -0.46
CA CYS A 265 -2.12 3.46 -0.56
C CYS A 265 -3.07 4.36 -1.34
N ILE A 266 -3.35 4.06 -2.62
CA ILE A 266 -4.11 4.98 -3.48
C ILE A 266 -5.56 5.14 -2.97
N GLY A 267 -6.15 4.06 -2.45
CA GLY A 267 -7.49 4.07 -1.87
C GLY A 267 -7.62 4.77 -0.52
N VAL A 268 -6.50 5.11 0.13
CA VAL A 268 -6.45 5.49 1.55
C VAL A 268 -5.76 6.84 1.73
N ASP A 269 -4.57 6.98 1.14
CA ASP A 269 -3.69 8.12 1.34
C ASP A 269 -4.32 9.50 1.02
N PRO A 270 -5.18 9.64 0.00
CA PRO A 270 -5.81 10.93 -0.28
C PRO A 270 -6.61 11.48 0.91
N TYR A 271 -7.17 10.61 1.76
CA TYR A 271 -7.93 11.04 2.93
C TYR A 271 -7.07 11.70 4.01
N TYR A 272 -5.76 11.43 4.10
CA TYR A 272 -4.88 12.16 5.02
C TYR A 272 -4.86 13.66 4.72
N LEU A 273 -4.72 14.01 3.43
CA LEU A 273 -4.69 15.41 3.02
C LEU A 273 -6.07 16.06 3.12
N SER A 274 -7.13 15.34 2.78
CA SER A 274 -8.50 15.83 2.96
C SER A 274 -8.80 16.12 4.43
N HIS A 275 -8.51 15.18 5.33
CA HIS A 275 -8.71 15.35 6.77
C HIS A 275 -7.95 16.57 7.29
N ARG A 276 -6.67 16.72 6.90
CA ARG A 276 -5.87 17.87 7.31
C ARG A 276 -6.41 19.19 6.75
N ALA A 277 -6.97 19.19 5.55
CA ALA A 277 -7.62 20.38 4.99
C ALA A 277 -8.89 20.75 5.79
N GLU A 278 -9.72 19.77 6.13
CA GLU A 278 -10.95 19.97 6.92
C GLU A 278 -10.65 20.52 8.33
N GLU A 279 -9.62 20.01 9.01
CA GLU A 279 -9.16 20.54 10.31
C GLU A 279 -8.79 22.03 10.25
N LEU A 280 -8.30 22.47 9.09
CA LEU A 280 -7.93 23.87 8.82
C LEU A 280 -9.11 24.71 8.30
N GLY A 281 -10.30 24.13 8.20
CA GLY A 281 -11.50 24.79 7.67
C GLY A 281 -11.50 24.96 6.15
N LEU A 282 -10.68 24.19 5.43
CA LEU A 282 -10.64 24.14 3.97
C LEU A 282 -11.49 22.99 3.45
N ASP A 283 -12.18 23.20 2.33
CA ASP A 283 -12.98 22.17 1.65
C ASP A 283 -12.14 21.50 0.53
N PRO A 284 -11.69 20.24 0.70
CA PRO A 284 -10.82 19.55 -0.27
C PRO A 284 -11.59 18.96 -1.47
N GLN A 285 -12.27 19.84 -2.23
CA GLN A 285 -13.20 19.47 -3.31
C GLN A 285 -12.62 18.51 -4.35
N VAL A 286 -11.39 18.77 -4.83
CA VAL A 286 -10.77 17.96 -5.89
C VAL A 286 -10.42 16.56 -5.40
N ILE A 287 -9.89 16.44 -4.18
CA ILE A 287 -9.46 15.17 -3.62
C ILE A 287 -10.68 14.29 -3.34
N LEU A 288 -11.71 14.85 -2.70
CA LEU A 288 -12.93 14.12 -2.37
C LEU A 288 -13.75 13.76 -3.61
N ALA A 289 -13.78 14.61 -4.64
CA ALA A 289 -14.39 14.26 -5.92
C ALA A 289 -13.70 13.07 -6.58
N GLY A 290 -12.36 13.04 -6.57
CA GLY A 290 -11.58 11.91 -7.09
C GLY A 290 -11.92 10.60 -6.38
N ARG A 291 -11.95 10.61 -5.05
CA ARG A 291 -12.36 9.47 -4.22
C ARG A 291 -13.79 9.02 -4.53
N GLY A 292 -14.74 9.96 -4.59
CA GLY A 292 -16.13 9.66 -4.89
C GLY A 292 -16.33 8.97 -6.24
N VAL A 293 -15.61 9.40 -7.28
CA VAL A 293 -15.65 8.74 -8.59
C VAL A 293 -15.06 7.32 -8.51
N ASN A 294 -13.88 7.17 -7.91
CA ASN A 294 -13.20 5.88 -7.81
C ASN A 294 -13.99 4.85 -7.00
N ASP A 295 -14.58 5.25 -5.87
CA ASP A 295 -15.39 4.37 -5.02
C ASP A 295 -16.69 3.95 -5.71
N GLY A 296 -17.23 4.79 -6.61
CA GLY A 296 -18.43 4.48 -7.40
C GLY A 296 -18.19 3.50 -8.56
N MET A 297 -16.95 3.26 -8.98
CA MET A 297 -16.67 2.50 -10.20
C MET A 297 -17.11 1.04 -10.14
N ALA A 298 -16.96 0.37 -8.99
CA ALA A 298 -17.36 -1.03 -8.84
C ALA A 298 -18.87 -1.21 -9.11
N ALA A 299 -19.72 -0.35 -8.55
CA ALA A 299 -21.16 -0.37 -8.77
C ALA A 299 -21.52 -0.01 -10.21
N TRP A 300 -20.82 0.97 -10.81
CA TRP A 300 -21.06 1.35 -12.20
C TRP A 300 -20.73 0.21 -13.17
N VAL A 301 -19.59 -0.46 -13.00
CA VAL A 301 -19.19 -1.62 -13.82
C VAL A 301 -20.19 -2.76 -13.69
N ALA A 302 -20.61 -3.10 -12.47
CA ALA A 302 -21.65 -4.12 -12.25
C ALA A 302 -22.94 -3.78 -13.01
N GLY A 303 -23.37 -2.52 -12.93
CA GLY A 303 -24.54 -2.01 -13.64
C GLY A 303 -24.42 -2.15 -15.15
N LYS A 304 -23.25 -1.82 -15.73
CA LYS A 304 -23.00 -1.95 -17.18
C LYS A 304 -23.05 -3.39 -17.64
N LEU A 305 -22.39 -4.30 -16.93
CA LEU A 305 -22.42 -5.74 -17.23
C LEU A 305 -23.85 -6.30 -17.14
N HIS A 306 -24.63 -5.85 -16.16
CA HIS A 306 -26.03 -6.22 -16.03
C HIS A 306 -26.91 -5.66 -17.17
N GLU A 307 -26.69 -4.40 -17.58
CA GLU A 307 -27.37 -3.78 -18.72
C GLU A 307 -27.10 -4.54 -20.03
N MET A 308 -25.85 -4.93 -20.28
CA MET A 308 -25.48 -5.71 -21.47
C MET A 308 -26.18 -7.05 -21.54
N ARG A 309 -26.45 -7.67 -20.38
CA ARG A 309 -27.26 -8.89 -20.28
C ARG A 309 -28.77 -8.62 -20.30
N GLY A 310 -29.20 -7.44 -20.75
CA GLY A 310 -30.62 -7.08 -20.82
C GLY A 310 -31.29 -6.98 -19.45
N LYS A 311 -30.54 -6.64 -18.40
CA LYS A 311 -31.00 -6.54 -17.01
C LYS A 311 -31.55 -7.84 -16.43
N GLN A 312 -31.05 -8.98 -16.91
CA GLN A 312 -31.38 -10.28 -16.37
C GLN A 312 -30.29 -10.74 -15.41
N ALA A 313 -30.65 -11.51 -14.38
CA ALA A 313 -29.67 -12.22 -13.57
C ALA A 313 -29.04 -13.39 -14.36
N GLY A 314 -27.92 -13.93 -13.88
CA GLY A 314 -27.24 -15.05 -14.53
C GLY A 314 -26.04 -15.54 -13.73
N SER A 315 -25.41 -16.59 -14.25
CA SER A 315 -24.12 -17.10 -13.78
C SER A 315 -22.98 -16.20 -14.23
N VAL A 316 -22.09 -15.85 -13.30
CA VAL A 316 -20.92 -15.01 -13.55
C VAL A 316 -19.68 -15.72 -13.03
N LEU A 317 -18.65 -15.84 -13.85
CA LEU A 317 -17.31 -16.21 -13.42
C LEU A 317 -16.44 -14.96 -13.37
N VAL A 318 -15.93 -14.61 -12.19
CA VAL A 318 -14.95 -13.54 -11.99
C VAL A 318 -13.56 -14.16 -11.90
N LEU A 319 -12.70 -13.80 -12.84
CA LEU A 319 -11.30 -14.20 -12.91
C LEU A 319 -10.44 -13.10 -12.29
N GLY A 320 -9.96 -13.37 -11.08
CA GLY A 320 -9.15 -12.46 -10.28
C GLY A 320 -9.94 -11.86 -9.12
N LEU A 321 -9.31 -11.76 -7.96
CA LEU A 321 -9.81 -11.18 -6.72
C LEU A 321 -8.75 -10.29 -6.05
N THR A 322 -7.46 -10.52 -6.25
CA THR A 322 -6.39 -9.69 -5.67
C THR A 322 -6.51 -8.23 -6.12
N PHE A 323 -5.92 -7.29 -5.38
CA PHE A 323 -6.01 -5.87 -5.76
C PHE A 323 -5.14 -5.54 -7.00
N LYS A 324 -4.16 -6.40 -7.31
CA LYS A 324 -3.18 -6.24 -8.40
C LYS A 324 -2.77 -7.60 -8.96
N GLU A 325 -2.41 -7.60 -10.23
CA GLU A 325 -1.85 -8.74 -10.95
C GLU A 325 -0.61 -9.31 -10.27
N ASP A 326 -0.47 -10.63 -10.38
CA ASP A 326 0.70 -11.44 -10.02
C ASP A 326 1.18 -11.28 -8.56
N VAL A 327 0.31 -10.86 -7.65
CA VAL A 327 0.56 -10.80 -6.19
C VAL A 327 -0.62 -11.40 -5.42
N PRO A 328 -0.40 -12.06 -4.26
CA PRO A 328 -1.47 -12.72 -3.49
C PRO A 328 -2.28 -11.75 -2.61
N ASP A 329 -2.05 -10.44 -2.70
CA ASP A 329 -2.59 -9.47 -1.75
C ASP A 329 -4.08 -9.16 -2.02
N LEU A 330 -4.92 -9.54 -1.07
CA LEU A 330 -6.37 -9.35 -1.12
C LEU A 330 -6.82 -8.04 -0.48
N ARG A 331 -5.97 -7.37 0.30
CA ARG A 331 -6.38 -6.28 1.17
C ARG A 331 -6.91 -5.08 0.37
N ASN A 332 -8.10 -4.60 0.74
CA ASN A 332 -8.83 -3.52 0.06
C ASN A 332 -8.97 -3.76 -1.46
N SER A 333 -9.19 -5.01 -1.88
CA SER A 333 -9.52 -5.30 -3.28
C SER A 333 -10.92 -4.77 -3.62
N LYS A 334 -10.97 -3.88 -4.60
CA LYS A 334 -12.23 -3.35 -5.15
C LYS A 334 -12.96 -4.33 -6.06
N VAL A 335 -12.35 -5.47 -6.38
CA VAL A 335 -13.04 -6.55 -7.08
C VAL A 335 -14.10 -7.18 -6.16
N ALA A 336 -13.88 -7.22 -4.84
CA ALA A 336 -14.88 -7.68 -3.88
C ALA A 336 -16.13 -6.77 -3.86
N ASP A 337 -15.94 -5.45 -3.98
CA ASP A 337 -17.04 -4.47 -4.10
C ASP A 337 -17.84 -4.72 -5.39
N LEU A 338 -17.15 -5.03 -6.50
CA LEU A 338 -17.77 -5.36 -7.79
C LEU A 338 -18.58 -6.68 -7.70
N ILE A 339 -18.02 -7.72 -7.08
CA ILE A 339 -18.71 -9.00 -6.85
C ILE A 339 -19.96 -8.77 -6.01
N SER A 340 -19.88 -7.96 -4.95
CA SER A 340 -21.00 -7.62 -4.09
C SER A 340 -22.10 -6.89 -4.86
N ALA A 341 -21.73 -5.93 -5.73
CA ALA A 341 -22.67 -5.22 -6.59
C ALA A 341 -23.35 -6.16 -7.62
N LEU A 342 -22.61 -7.10 -8.22
CA LEU A 342 -23.19 -8.12 -9.11
C LEU A 342 -24.17 -9.04 -8.37
N LYS A 343 -23.81 -9.51 -7.17
CA LYS A 343 -24.72 -10.31 -6.32
C LYS A 343 -25.98 -9.52 -5.95
N ALA A 344 -25.86 -8.23 -5.63
CA ALA A 344 -27.01 -7.36 -5.33
C ALA A 344 -27.95 -7.18 -6.53
N LEU A 345 -27.44 -7.27 -7.75
CA LEU A 345 -28.22 -7.29 -9.00
C LEU A 345 -28.80 -8.69 -9.33
N GLY A 346 -28.63 -9.67 -8.44
CA GLY A 346 -29.22 -11.01 -8.54
C GLY A 346 -28.34 -12.05 -9.23
N HIS A 347 -27.10 -11.72 -9.60
CA HIS A 347 -26.20 -12.67 -10.24
C HIS A 347 -25.69 -13.74 -9.26
N THR A 348 -25.50 -14.96 -9.77
CA THR A 348 -24.77 -16.02 -9.06
C THR A 348 -23.31 -15.94 -9.47
N VAL A 349 -22.43 -15.57 -8.53
CA VAL A 349 -21.03 -15.28 -8.83
C VAL A 349 -20.11 -16.41 -8.33
N THR A 350 -19.35 -16.99 -9.24
CA THR A 350 -18.19 -17.86 -8.99
C THR A 350 -16.93 -17.02 -9.10
N VAL A 351 -16.00 -17.17 -8.16
CA VAL A 351 -14.74 -16.41 -8.14
C VAL A 351 -13.59 -17.41 -8.26
N HIS A 352 -12.63 -17.13 -9.12
CA HIS A 352 -11.39 -17.87 -9.26
C HIS A 352 -10.22 -16.89 -9.19
N ASP A 353 -9.15 -17.23 -8.50
CA ASP A 353 -7.89 -16.47 -8.46
C ASP A 353 -6.72 -17.44 -8.18
N PRO A 354 -5.65 -17.46 -9.00
CA PRO A 354 -4.53 -18.38 -8.83
C PRO A 354 -3.54 -17.97 -7.73
N HIS A 355 -3.59 -16.72 -7.23
CA HIS A 355 -2.66 -16.19 -6.23
C HIS A 355 -3.32 -15.94 -4.87
N ALA A 356 -4.62 -15.66 -4.83
CA ALA A 356 -5.34 -15.38 -3.60
C ALA A 356 -5.39 -16.59 -2.65
N ASP A 357 -5.19 -16.35 -1.36
CA ASP A 357 -5.39 -17.36 -0.32
C ASP A 357 -6.90 -17.60 -0.08
N PRO A 358 -7.39 -18.86 -0.18
CA PRO A 358 -8.81 -19.15 0.02
C PRO A 358 -9.35 -18.89 1.43
N GLU A 359 -8.53 -19.04 2.47
CA GLU A 359 -8.94 -18.77 3.85
C GLU A 359 -9.04 -17.26 4.10
N GLU A 360 -8.08 -16.48 3.58
CA GLU A 360 -8.12 -15.02 3.62
C GLU A 360 -9.32 -14.48 2.83
N ALA A 361 -9.59 -14.99 1.63
CA ALA A 361 -10.77 -14.59 0.84
C ALA A 361 -12.10 -14.87 1.56
N ALA A 362 -12.19 -15.99 2.29
CA ALA A 362 -13.36 -16.33 3.08
C ALA A 362 -13.50 -15.43 4.31
N HIS A 363 -12.39 -15.10 4.99
CA HIS A 363 -12.36 -14.26 6.17
C HIS A 363 -12.67 -12.79 5.85
N GLU A 364 -12.01 -12.22 4.85
CA GLU A 364 -12.08 -10.79 4.53
C GLU A 364 -13.33 -10.42 3.72
N TYR A 365 -13.79 -11.32 2.84
CA TYR A 365 -14.84 -11.01 1.85
C TYR A 365 -16.03 -11.96 1.86
N GLU A 366 -16.04 -12.99 2.72
CA GLU A 366 -17.06 -14.04 2.72
C GLU A 366 -17.17 -14.72 1.33
N LEU A 367 -16.05 -14.86 0.63
CA LEU A 367 -15.97 -15.45 -0.70
C LEU A 367 -15.32 -16.83 -0.65
N THR A 368 -15.94 -17.80 -1.34
CA THR A 368 -15.31 -19.11 -1.62
C THR A 368 -14.71 -19.10 -3.01
N LEU A 369 -13.41 -19.37 -3.09
CA LEU A 369 -12.70 -19.48 -4.37
C LEU A 369 -12.92 -20.85 -5.01
N GLN A 370 -13.16 -20.87 -6.32
CA GLN A 370 -13.10 -22.09 -7.12
C GLN A 370 -11.63 -22.54 -7.18
N GLY A 371 -11.36 -23.74 -6.69
CA GLY A 371 -10.03 -24.35 -6.81
C GLY A 371 -9.79 -24.96 -8.19
N GLY A 372 -8.52 -25.20 -8.52
CA GLY A 372 -8.10 -25.83 -9.77
C GLY A 372 -7.94 -24.83 -10.90
N GLU A 373 -8.34 -25.21 -12.12
CA GLU A 373 -8.46 -24.29 -13.25
C GLU A 373 -9.88 -23.71 -13.30
N PRO A 374 -10.08 -22.48 -13.83
CA PRO A 374 -11.41 -21.92 -14.01
C PRO A 374 -12.22 -22.83 -14.94
N ALA A 375 -13.44 -23.16 -14.51
CA ALA A 375 -14.26 -24.16 -15.19
C ALA A 375 -15.76 -23.83 -15.17
N GLY A 376 -16.49 -24.49 -16.06
CA GLY A 376 -17.93 -24.32 -16.26
C GLY A 376 -18.27 -23.43 -17.45
N ALA A 377 -19.56 -23.30 -17.73
CA ALA A 377 -20.09 -22.40 -18.76
C ALA A 377 -20.95 -21.35 -18.06
N HIS A 378 -20.58 -20.07 -18.20
CA HIS A 378 -21.20 -18.96 -17.47
C HIS A 378 -21.79 -17.94 -18.45
N ASP A 379 -22.89 -17.31 -18.05
CA ASP A 379 -23.54 -16.27 -18.87
C ASP A 379 -22.66 -15.02 -19.03
N LEU A 380 -21.74 -14.81 -18.08
CA LEU A 380 -20.74 -13.76 -18.10
C LEU A 380 -19.42 -14.31 -17.53
N VAL A 381 -18.33 -14.11 -18.26
CA VAL A 381 -16.96 -14.34 -17.76
C VAL A 381 -16.27 -12.99 -17.71
N LEU A 382 -15.85 -12.54 -16.54
CA LEU A 382 -15.20 -11.26 -16.32
C LEU A 382 -13.73 -11.48 -15.95
N LEU A 383 -12.82 -11.01 -16.79
CA LEU A 383 -11.41 -10.83 -16.43
C LEU A 383 -11.27 -9.56 -15.60
N ALA A 384 -11.29 -9.71 -14.27
CA ALA A 384 -11.18 -8.59 -13.33
C ALA A 384 -9.71 -8.24 -13.04
N VAL A 385 -8.86 -9.26 -12.87
CA VAL A 385 -7.42 -9.10 -12.65
C VAL A 385 -6.67 -9.96 -13.66
N PRO A 386 -6.00 -9.36 -14.67
CA PRO A 386 -5.35 -10.09 -15.75
C PRO A 386 -4.00 -10.69 -15.33
N HIS A 387 -4.03 -11.65 -14.42
CA HIS A 387 -2.85 -12.44 -14.04
C HIS A 387 -2.24 -13.14 -15.25
N ARG A 388 -0.92 -13.37 -15.21
CA ARG A 388 -0.19 -14.05 -16.29
C ARG A 388 -0.75 -15.44 -16.60
N GLU A 389 -1.23 -16.15 -15.58
CA GLU A 389 -1.88 -17.45 -15.72
C GLU A 389 -3.13 -17.36 -16.62
N TYR A 390 -3.98 -16.35 -16.44
CA TYR A 390 -5.15 -16.17 -17.29
C TYR A 390 -4.81 -15.77 -18.72
N LEU A 391 -3.83 -14.88 -18.88
CA LEU A 391 -3.36 -14.50 -20.21
C LEU A 391 -2.71 -15.68 -20.95
N ALA A 392 -2.07 -16.60 -20.23
CA ALA A 392 -1.47 -17.81 -20.78
C ALA A 392 -2.49 -18.87 -21.22
N LEU A 393 -3.71 -18.90 -20.65
CA LEU A 393 -4.79 -19.78 -21.12
C LEU A 393 -5.19 -19.48 -22.57
N GLY A 394 -5.04 -18.23 -22.99
CA GLY A 394 -5.39 -17.74 -24.33
C GLY A 394 -6.89 -17.55 -24.54
N GLU A 395 -7.21 -16.78 -25.57
CA GLU A 395 -8.59 -16.39 -25.93
C GLU A 395 -9.54 -17.59 -26.08
N GLY A 396 -9.11 -18.65 -26.78
CA GLY A 396 -9.97 -19.80 -27.04
C GLY A 396 -10.45 -20.50 -25.77
N THR A 397 -9.58 -20.61 -24.76
CA THR A 397 -9.91 -21.22 -23.47
C THR A 397 -10.83 -20.32 -22.66
N LEU A 398 -10.52 -19.02 -22.58
CA LEU A 398 -11.38 -18.04 -21.90
C LEU A 398 -12.78 -17.98 -22.53
N ARG A 399 -12.86 -18.04 -23.87
CA ARG A 399 -14.14 -18.06 -24.60
C ARG A 399 -14.91 -19.35 -24.36
N ALA A 400 -14.24 -20.49 -24.18
CA ALA A 400 -14.90 -21.76 -23.88
C ALA A 400 -15.62 -21.78 -22.52
N LEU A 401 -15.26 -20.87 -21.60
CA LEU A 401 -15.95 -20.67 -20.32
C LEU A 401 -17.25 -19.88 -20.46
N VAL A 402 -17.49 -19.25 -21.61
CA VAL A 402 -18.68 -18.45 -21.89
C VAL A 402 -19.78 -19.36 -22.44
N ALA A 403 -20.94 -19.36 -21.79
CA ALA A 403 -22.12 -20.09 -22.26
C ALA A 403 -22.60 -19.54 -23.63
N PRO A 404 -23.33 -20.33 -24.44
CA PRO A 404 -23.90 -19.85 -25.70
C PRO A 404 -24.74 -18.58 -25.51
N GLY A 405 -24.35 -17.49 -26.18
CA GLY A 405 -25.01 -16.18 -26.05
C GLY A 405 -24.57 -15.35 -24.83
N GLY A 406 -23.60 -15.84 -24.05
CA GLY A 406 -22.97 -15.11 -22.96
C GLY A 406 -21.92 -14.09 -23.42
N THR A 407 -21.28 -13.44 -22.45
CA THR A 407 -20.33 -12.34 -22.68
C THR A 407 -18.97 -12.62 -22.03
N LEU A 408 -17.89 -12.40 -22.77
CA LEU A 408 -16.53 -12.25 -22.23
C LEU A 408 -16.25 -10.77 -21.98
N ALA A 409 -16.03 -10.38 -20.73
CA ALA A 409 -15.78 -9.03 -20.29
C ALA A 409 -14.35 -8.87 -19.78
N ASP A 410 -13.74 -7.71 -20.01
CA ASP A 410 -12.39 -7.39 -19.58
C ASP A 410 -12.32 -6.01 -18.91
N LEU A 411 -11.92 -5.98 -17.64
CA LEU A 411 -11.87 -4.75 -16.87
C LEU A 411 -10.69 -3.84 -17.23
N LYS A 412 -9.60 -4.40 -17.77
CA LYS A 412 -8.34 -3.67 -18.00
C LYS A 412 -7.91 -3.61 -19.47
N GLY A 413 -8.71 -4.16 -20.38
CA GLY A 413 -8.43 -4.20 -21.81
C GLY A 413 -7.22 -5.05 -22.19
N ALA A 414 -6.83 -6.01 -21.34
CA ALA A 414 -5.71 -6.92 -21.56
C ALA A 414 -5.94 -7.91 -22.72
N LEU A 415 -7.20 -8.23 -23.04
CA LEU A 415 -7.62 -9.12 -24.12
C LEU A 415 -7.81 -8.38 -25.46
N GLY A 416 -7.81 -7.04 -25.46
CA GLY A 416 -8.07 -6.24 -26.66
C GLY A 416 -9.38 -6.63 -27.35
N GLY A 417 -9.34 -6.86 -28.66
CA GLY A 417 -10.52 -7.20 -29.46
C GLY A 417 -11.12 -8.59 -29.23
N ALA A 418 -10.54 -9.41 -28.34
CA ALA A 418 -11.06 -10.73 -27.99
C ALA A 418 -12.22 -10.68 -26.97
N ALA A 419 -12.34 -9.58 -26.22
CA ALA A 419 -13.44 -9.38 -25.29
C ALA A 419 -14.68 -8.80 -26.01
N ASP A 420 -15.87 -9.24 -25.60
CA ASP A 420 -17.14 -8.69 -26.07
C ASP A 420 -17.45 -7.33 -25.39
N TRP A 421 -16.87 -7.10 -24.21
CA TRP A 421 -16.93 -5.83 -23.48
C TRP A 421 -15.61 -5.51 -22.82
N THR A 422 -15.27 -4.23 -22.82
CA THR A 422 -14.13 -3.69 -22.06
C THR A 422 -14.58 -2.44 -21.32
N LEU A 423 -14.03 -2.22 -20.11
CA LEU A 423 -14.24 -0.99 -19.33
C LEU A 423 -13.96 0.27 -20.13
#